data_AF-A0A418YDK2-F1
#
_entry.id   AF-A0A418YDK2-F1
#
_cell.length_a   1.000
_cell.length_b   1.000
_cell.length_c   1.000
_cell.angle_alpha   90.00
_cell.angle_beta   90.00
_cell.angle_gamma   90.00
#
_symmetry.space_group_name_H-M   'P 1'
#
loop_
_entity.id
_entity.type
_entity.pdbx_description
1 polymer ?
#
loop_
_entity_poly.entity_id
_entity_poly.type
_entity_poly.pdbx_seq_one_letter_code
_entity_poly.pdbx_strand_id
1 'polypeptide(L)'
;MIKRMMLAAGLLMTSLWANAGPLTDADMQQWLKTQSQLAQLGDKHDDVLNSMDMGELLKLPPEQSAKQAIAHISASPSTKDALKVMAQNGMSAERFMEVFFRIIKVQMAQQFEGNRAQQSAEVEEIIANTKDPELRKEILKSYEMMNAGLAEVNPTDASLVRKYQQQLDVME
;
A
#
# COMPACT_ATOMS: atom_id res chain seq x y z
N MET A 1 -0.60 -13.63 -8.81
CA MET A 1 -1.46 -13.86 -7.62
C MET A 1 -0.99 -13.01 -6.44
N ILE A 2 0.24 -13.20 -5.96
CA ILE A 2 0.85 -12.45 -4.83
C ILE A 2 0.81 -10.92 -5.03
N LYS A 3 1.26 -10.41 -6.19
CA LYS A 3 1.24 -8.95 -6.46
C LYS A 3 -0.16 -8.31 -6.37
N ARG A 4 -1.20 -9.01 -6.82
CA ARG A 4 -2.60 -8.51 -6.79
C ARG A 4 -3.20 -8.59 -5.37
N MET A 5 -2.85 -9.62 -4.58
CA MET A 5 -3.23 -9.71 -3.17
C MET A 5 -2.50 -8.68 -2.31
N MET A 6 -1.21 -8.45 -2.55
CA MET A 6 -0.43 -7.39 -1.88
C MET A 6 -0.95 -5.99 -2.24
N LEU A 7 -1.39 -5.76 -3.47
CA LEU A 7 -2.04 -4.52 -3.89
C LEU A 7 -3.39 -4.31 -3.20
N ALA A 8 -4.27 -5.33 -3.21
CA ALA A 8 -5.57 -5.25 -2.56
C ALA A 8 -5.43 -5.03 -1.06
N ALA A 9 -4.48 -5.73 -0.44
CA ALA A 9 -4.19 -5.58 0.98
C ALA A 9 -3.51 -4.23 1.29
N GLY A 10 -2.63 -3.72 0.42
CA GLY A 10 -2.03 -2.38 0.54
C GLY A 10 -3.05 -1.26 0.39
N LEU A 11 -4.00 -1.37 -0.54
CA LEU A 11 -5.09 -0.41 -0.72
C LEU A 11 -6.10 -0.48 0.42
N LEU A 12 -6.43 -1.67 0.90
CA LEU A 12 -7.15 -1.83 2.16
C LEU A 12 -6.37 -1.21 3.30
N MET A 13 -5.03 -1.30 3.28
CA MET A 13 -4.18 -0.63 4.25
C MET A 13 -4.25 0.90 4.19
N THR A 14 -4.66 1.50 3.07
CA THR A 14 -4.83 2.96 2.93
C THR A 14 -6.13 3.47 3.51
N SER A 15 -7.23 2.71 3.38
CA SER A 15 -8.47 3.01 4.09
C SER A 15 -8.31 2.82 5.61
N LEU A 16 -7.24 2.13 6.05
CA LEU A 16 -6.89 2.04 7.47
C LEU A 16 -6.38 3.35 8.11
N TRP A 17 -6.05 4.36 7.30
CA TRP A 17 -5.53 5.65 7.78
C TRP A 17 -6.53 6.78 7.55
N ALA A 18 -7.81 6.46 7.37
CA ALA A 18 -8.86 7.44 7.08
C ALA A 18 -8.95 8.59 8.11
N ASN A 19 -8.51 8.35 9.36
CA ASN A 19 -8.47 9.36 10.43
C ASN A 19 -7.12 10.06 10.60
N ALA A 20 -6.07 9.63 9.89
CA ALA A 20 -4.78 10.28 9.97
C ALA A 20 -4.80 11.59 9.16
N GLY A 21 -4.13 12.62 9.69
CA GLY A 21 -4.06 13.94 9.08
C GLY A 21 -3.58 13.88 7.62
N PRO A 22 -3.96 14.87 6.79
CA PRO A 22 -3.58 14.91 5.38
C PRO A 22 -2.06 14.80 5.21
N LEU A 23 -1.61 14.24 4.08
CA LEU A 23 -0.19 14.31 3.72
C LEU A 23 0.27 15.76 3.67
N THR A 24 1.50 15.99 4.11
CA THR A 24 2.16 17.29 4.00
C THR A 24 3.35 17.22 3.06
N ASP A 25 3.82 18.38 2.60
CA ASP A 25 5.07 18.49 1.86
C ASP A 25 6.28 17.92 2.63
N ALA A 26 6.32 18.13 3.95
CA ALA A 26 7.39 17.61 4.79
C ALA A 26 7.40 16.08 4.78
N ASP A 27 6.22 15.44 4.89
CA ASP A 27 6.09 13.99 4.80
C ASP A 27 6.60 13.46 3.47
N MET A 28 6.22 14.09 2.35
CA MET A 28 6.65 13.68 1.01
C MET A 28 8.17 13.78 0.83
N GLN A 29 8.77 14.91 1.21
CA GLN A 29 10.22 15.09 1.08
C GLN A 29 11.01 14.12 1.97
N GLN A 30 10.54 13.90 3.18
CA GLN A 30 11.16 12.99 4.13
C GLN A 30 11.01 11.54 3.68
N TRP A 31 9.86 11.17 3.11
CA TRP A 31 9.63 9.86 2.52
C TRP A 31 10.53 9.63 1.31
N LEU A 32 10.61 10.57 0.37
CA LEU A 32 11.47 10.47 -0.82
C LEU A 32 12.94 10.30 -0.45
N LYS A 33 13.43 11.07 0.53
CA LYS A 33 14.80 10.94 1.04
C LYS A 33 15.04 9.57 1.68
N THR A 34 14.08 9.10 2.48
CA THR A 34 14.15 7.80 3.15
C THR A 34 14.15 6.67 2.12
N GLN A 35 13.22 6.70 1.17
CA GLN A 35 13.09 5.70 0.11
C GLN A 35 14.35 5.61 -0.75
N SER A 36 14.98 6.74 -1.12
CA SER A 36 16.22 6.71 -1.91
C SER A 36 17.38 6.05 -1.15
N GLN A 37 17.41 6.17 0.18
CA GLN A 37 18.43 5.53 1.02
C GLN A 37 18.11 4.04 1.24
N LEU A 38 16.83 3.69 1.37
CA LEU A 38 16.37 2.31 1.45
C LEU A 38 16.69 1.54 0.16
N ALA A 39 16.50 2.16 -1.01
CA ALA A 39 16.84 1.57 -2.30
C ALA A 39 18.34 1.18 -2.42
N GLN A 40 19.22 1.89 -1.71
CA GLN A 40 20.66 1.57 -1.67
C GLN A 40 20.98 0.34 -0.79
N LEU A 41 20.04 -0.13 0.03
CA LEU A 41 20.22 -1.31 0.89
C LEU A 41 20.03 -2.64 0.12
N GLY A 42 19.49 -2.61 -1.11
CA GLY A 42 19.27 -3.76 -1.99
C GLY A 42 18.09 -4.66 -1.59
N ASP A 43 17.59 -5.46 -2.56
CA ASP A 43 16.41 -6.35 -2.47
C ASP A 43 16.51 -7.44 -1.38
N LYS A 44 16.38 -7.07 -0.10
CA LYS A 44 16.38 -8.01 1.03
C LYS A 44 15.00 -8.18 1.68
N HIS A 45 13.92 -7.78 1.02
CA HIS A 45 12.66 -7.47 1.71
C HIS A 45 11.45 -8.36 1.36
N ASP A 46 11.58 -9.35 0.46
CA ASP A 46 10.44 -10.17 0.05
C ASP A 46 9.88 -11.10 1.17
N ASP A 47 10.71 -11.55 2.11
CA ASP A 47 10.27 -12.52 3.13
C ASP A 47 9.35 -11.92 4.21
N VAL A 48 9.43 -10.61 4.44
CA VAL A 48 8.71 -9.96 5.55
C VAL A 48 7.24 -9.74 5.23
N LEU A 49 6.94 -9.36 3.99
CA LEU A 49 5.55 -9.20 3.55
C LEU A 49 4.86 -10.56 3.35
N ASN A 50 5.60 -11.57 2.90
CA ASN A 50 5.08 -12.93 2.71
C ASN A 50 4.74 -13.66 4.01
N SER A 51 5.30 -13.23 5.15
CA SER A 51 5.01 -13.80 6.47
C SER A 51 3.85 -13.14 7.20
N MET A 52 3.24 -12.09 6.65
CA MET A 52 2.06 -11.45 7.22
C MET A 52 0.78 -12.15 6.78
N ASP A 53 -0.05 -12.53 7.75
CA ASP A 53 -1.40 -12.97 7.47
C ASP A 53 -2.30 -11.75 7.19
N MET A 54 -2.40 -11.39 5.92
CA MET A 54 -3.28 -10.30 5.48
C MET A 54 -4.75 -10.59 5.81
N GLY A 55 -5.16 -11.87 5.88
CA GLY A 55 -6.52 -12.26 6.24
C GLY A 55 -6.87 -11.87 7.68
N GLU A 56 -5.93 -11.99 8.60
CA GLU A 56 -6.08 -11.54 9.99
C GLU A 56 -6.00 -10.02 10.13
N LEU A 57 -5.08 -9.37 9.41
CA LEU A 57 -4.97 -7.90 9.42
C LEU A 57 -6.26 -7.25 8.93
N LEU A 58 -6.94 -7.84 7.95
CA LEU A 58 -8.20 -7.32 7.42
C LEU A 58 -9.42 -7.53 8.34
N LYS A 59 -9.30 -8.32 9.42
CA LYS A 59 -10.35 -8.48 10.44
C LYS A 59 -10.30 -7.40 11.51
N LEU A 60 -9.17 -6.71 11.65
CA LEU A 60 -8.97 -5.69 12.65
C LEU A 60 -9.44 -4.32 12.14
N PRO A 61 -9.76 -3.39 13.05
CA PRO A 61 -9.94 -2.00 12.68
C PRO A 61 -8.68 -1.44 11.99
N PRO A 62 -8.84 -0.66 10.91
CA PRO A 62 -7.87 0.30 10.40
C PRO A 62 -6.52 0.45 11.13
N GLU A 63 -6.51 1.31 12.11
CA GLU A 63 -5.32 1.71 12.85
C GLU A 63 -4.66 0.54 13.60
N GLN A 64 -5.41 -0.51 13.95
CA GLN A 64 -4.89 -1.70 14.63
C GLN A 64 -4.21 -2.67 13.66
N SER A 65 -4.80 -2.87 12.47
CA SER A 65 -4.18 -3.66 11.41
C SER A 65 -2.84 -3.05 10.99
N ALA A 66 -2.79 -1.72 10.83
CA ALA A 66 -1.56 -1.04 10.50
C ALA A 66 -0.50 -1.20 11.59
N LYS A 67 -0.87 -0.97 12.86
CA LYS A 67 0.04 -1.18 14.01
C LYS A 67 0.57 -2.61 14.06
N GLN A 68 -0.28 -3.61 13.79
CA GLN A 68 0.17 -5.01 13.75
C GLN A 68 1.11 -5.28 12.57
N ALA A 69 0.80 -4.79 11.38
CA ALA A 69 1.68 -4.93 10.22
C ALA A 69 3.05 -4.30 10.48
N ILE A 70 3.07 -3.10 11.06
CA ILE A 70 4.31 -2.39 11.39
C ILE A 70 5.07 -3.08 12.51
N ALA A 71 4.39 -3.60 13.53
CA ALA A 71 5.03 -4.39 14.59
C ALA A 71 5.66 -5.66 14.02
N HIS A 72 4.98 -6.35 13.11
CA HIS A 72 5.48 -7.55 12.44
C HIS A 72 6.70 -7.23 11.55
N ILE A 73 6.60 -6.18 10.73
CA ILE A 73 7.71 -5.69 9.91
C ILE A 73 8.90 -5.29 10.81
N SER A 74 8.64 -4.58 11.91
CA SER A 74 9.68 -4.06 12.80
C SER A 74 10.39 -5.14 13.61
N ALA A 75 9.71 -6.25 13.87
CA ALA A 75 10.29 -7.40 14.56
C ALA A 75 11.22 -8.23 13.63
N SER A 76 11.14 -8.04 12.32
CA SER A 76 11.97 -8.78 11.38
C SER A 76 13.46 -8.37 11.46
N PRO A 77 14.39 -9.33 11.56
CA PRO A 77 15.82 -9.04 11.48
C PRO A 77 16.23 -8.36 10.16
N SER A 78 15.52 -8.64 9.06
CA SER A 78 15.82 -8.09 7.72
C SER A 78 15.38 -6.64 7.52
N THR A 79 14.66 -6.05 8.48
CA THR A 79 14.18 -4.65 8.40
C THR A 79 14.95 -3.72 9.33
N LYS A 80 15.85 -4.23 10.18
CA LYS A 80 16.59 -3.42 11.16
C LYS A 80 17.34 -2.23 10.53
N ASP A 81 18.01 -2.45 9.41
CA ASP A 81 18.73 -1.39 8.70
C ASP A 81 17.76 -0.38 8.07
N ALA A 82 16.62 -0.84 7.56
CA ALA A 82 15.58 0.03 7.04
C ALA A 82 14.95 0.91 8.13
N LEU A 83 14.62 0.33 9.29
CA LEU A 83 14.10 1.06 10.45
C LEU A 83 15.10 2.10 10.95
N LYS A 84 16.40 1.76 10.93
CA LYS A 84 17.46 2.70 11.31
C LYS A 84 17.52 3.89 10.34
N VAL A 85 17.42 3.66 9.04
CA VAL A 85 17.37 4.72 8.03
C VAL A 85 16.14 5.61 8.21
N MET A 86 14.97 5.03 8.44
CA MET A 86 13.74 5.78 8.74
C MET A 86 13.93 6.68 9.97
N ALA A 87 14.42 6.12 11.07
CA ALA A 87 14.68 6.86 12.30
C ALA A 87 15.71 7.98 12.12
N GLN A 88 16.80 7.74 11.37
CA GLN A 88 17.82 8.75 11.06
C GLN A 88 17.28 9.92 10.23
N ASN A 89 16.26 9.66 9.40
CA ASN A 89 15.56 10.70 8.67
C ASN A 89 14.44 11.36 9.47
N GLY A 90 14.22 10.96 10.72
CA GLY A 90 13.19 11.51 11.61
C GLY A 90 11.78 10.98 11.35
N MET A 91 11.64 9.87 10.61
CA MET A 91 10.36 9.30 10.21
C MET A 91 10.15 7.97 10.94
N SER A 92 8.96 7.77 11.51
CA SER A 92 8.62 6.46 12.08
C SER A 92 8.27 5.48 10.97
N ALA A 93 8.39 4.17 11.23
CA ALA A 93 7.97 3.14 10.27
C ALA A 93 6.47 3.25 9.97
N GLU A 94 5.66 3.61 10.97
CA GLU A 94 4.24 3.89 10.77
C GLU A 94 4.01 4.99 9.74
N ARG A 95 4.66 6.15 9.93
CA ARG A 95 4.45 7.29 9.04
C ARG A 95 5.01 7.01 7.66
N PHE A 96 6.15 6.33 7.56
CA PHE A 96 6.73 5.93 6.28
C PHE A 96 5.78 5.04 5.48
N MET A 97 5.23 3.99 6.10
CA MET A 97 4.31 3.07 5.45
C MET A 97 2.99 3.75 5.10
N GLU A 98 2.48 4.63 5.94
CA GLU A 98 1.29 5.43 5.64
C GLU A 98 1.49 6.27 4.37
N VAL A 99 2.60 7.01 4.28
CA VAL A 99 2.90 7.86 3.12
C VAL A 99 3.04 7.01 1.86
N PHE A 100 3.79 5.91 1.93
CA PHE A 100 3.95 4.96 0.82
C PHE A 100 2.60 4.45 0.30
N PHE A 101 1.75 3.98 1.19
CA PHE A 101 0.45 3.44 0.81
C PHE A 101 -0.47 4.51 0.22
N ARG A 102 -0.49 5.73 0.78
CA ARG A 102 -1.28 6.85 0.22
C ARG A 102 -0.79 7.23 -1.18
N ILE A 103 0.51 7.20 -1.44
CA ILE A 103 1.07 7.39 -2.79
C ILE A 103 0.55 6.30 -3.74
N ILE A 104 0.69 5.02 -3.37
CA ILE A 104 0.18 3.89 -4.16
C ILE A 104 -1.33 4.04 -4.42
N LYS A 105 -2.11 4.45 -3.41
CA LYS A 105 -3.56 4.67 -3.55
C LYS A 105 -3.87 5.64 -4.68
N VAL A 106 -3.17 6.77 -4.71
CA VAL A 106 -3.36 7.81 -5.73
C VAL A 106 -2.92 7.29 -7.10
N GLN A 107 -1.72 6.72 -7.21
CA GLN A 107 -1.21 6.19 -8.48
C GLN A 107 -2.15 5.13 -9.05
N MET A 108 -2.64 4.22 -8.21
CA MET A 108 -3.61 3.22 -8.60
C MET A 108 -4.94 3.85 -8.98
N ALA A 109 -5.48 4.81 -8.22
CA ALA A 109 -6.73 5.46 -8.60
C ALA A 109 -6.63 6.13 -9.98
N GLN A 110 -5.50 6.78 -10.27
CA GLN A 110 -5.21 7.38 -11.59
C GLN A 110 -5.12 6.32 -12.70
N GLN A 111 -4.39 5.22 -12.46
CA GLN A 111 -4.28 4.11 -13.41
C GLN A 111 -5.62 3.41 -13.66
N PHE A 112 -6.42 3.26 -12.61
CA PHE A 112 -7.72 2.59 -12.66
C PHE A 112 -8.80 3.48 -13.25
N GLU A 113 -8.82 4.80 -13.02
CA GLU A 113 -9.77 5.70 -13.68
C GLU A 113 -9.66 5.61 -15.20
N GLY A 114 -8.43 5.54 -15.74
CA GLY A 114 -8.21 5.39 -17.19
C GLY A 114 -8.61 4.03 -17.76
N ASN A 115 -8.67 2.97 -16.93
CA ASN A 115 -8.82 1.58 -17.36
C ASN A 115 -9.94 0.81 -16.65
N ARG A 116 -10.88 1.49 -15.97
CA ARG A 116 -11.84 0.86 -15.06
C ARG A 116 -12.69 -0.21 -15.74
N ALA A 117 -13.14 0.07 -16.96
CA ALA A 117 -13.94 -0.88 -17.75
C ALA A 117 -13.16 -2.15 -18.11
N GLN A 118 -11.91 -2.01 -18.53
CA GLN A 118 -11.04 -3.15 -18.84
C GLN A 118 -10.74 -3.98 -17.59
N GLN A 119 -10.44 -3.33 -16.47
CA GLN A 119 -10.18 -4.02 -15.20
C GLN A 119 -11.38 -4.77 -14.65
N SER A 120 -12.59 -4.20 -14.78
CA SER A 120 -13.83 -4.91 -14.41
C SER A 120 -14.00 -6.18 -15.25
N ALA A 121 -13.79 -6.08 -16.56
CA ALA A 121 -13.90 -7.21 -17.47
C ALA A 121 -12.88 -8.33 -17.16
N GLU A 122 -11.62 -7.97 -16.86
CA GLU A 122 -10.59 -8.94 -16.47
C GLU A 122 -10.95 -9.67 -15.16
N VAL A 123 -11.51 -8.96 -14.18
CA VAL A 123 -11.92 -9.56 -12.91
C VAL A 123 -13.13 -10.47 -13.09
N GLU A 124 -14.11 -10.04 -13.88
CA GLU A 124 -15.28 -10.86 -14.25
C GLU A 124 -14.86 -12.15 -14.96
N GLU A 125 -13.88 -12.08 -15.87
CA GLU A 125 -13.32 -13.25 -16.54
C GLU A 125 -12.60 -14.19 -15.56
N ILE A 126 -11.81 -13.66 -14.63
CA ILE A 126 -11.15 -14.46 -13.59
C ILE A 126 -12.18 -15.16 -12.69
N ILE A 127 -13.23 -14.45 -12.28
CA ILE A 127 -14.31 -14.99 -11.45
C ILE A 127 -15.04 -16.11 -12.19
N ALA A 128 -15.37 -15.90 -13.48
CA ALA A 128 -16.03 -16.89 -14.32
C ALA A 128 -15.19 -18.18 -14.46
N ASN A 129 -13.87 -18.04 -14.58
CA ASN A 129 -12.94 -19.15 -14.76
C ASN A 129 -12.48 -19.82 -13.43
N THR A 130 -12.75 -19.20 -12.28
CA THR A 130 -12.38 -19.76 -10.97
C THR A 130 -13.39 -20.82 -10.53
N LYS A 131 -12.99 -22.09 -10.51
CA LYS A 131 -13.87 -23.23 -10.17
C LYS A 131 -14.11 -23.40 -8.66
N ASP A 132 -13.16 -22.97 -7.84
CA ASP A 132 -13.28 -23.04 -6.38
C ASP A 132 -14.20 -21.91 -5.89
N PRO A 133 -15.33 -22.24 -5.24
CA PRO A 133 -16.31 -21.26 -4.79
C PRO A 133 -15.78 -20.36 -3.65
N GLU A 134 -14.90 -20.84 -2.77
CA GLU A 134 -14.34 -20.02 -1.70
C GLU A 134 -13.30 -19.05 -2.27
N LEU A 135 -12.42 -19.54 -3.14
CA LEU A 135 -11.46 -18.67 -3.84
C LEU A 135 -12.17 -17.59 -4.68
N ARG A 136 -13.27 -17.96 -5.36
CA ARG A 136 -14.09 -17.01 -6.13
C ARG A 136 -14.66 -15.90 -5.24
N LYS A 137 -15.16 -16.26 -4.05
CA LYS A 137 -15.69 -15.31 -3.06
C LYS A 137 -14.61 -14.38 -2.53
N GLU A 138 -13.41 -14.90 -2.27
CA GLU A 138 -12.26 -14.09 -1.85
C GLU A 138 -11.81 -13.09 -2.93
N ILE A 139 -11.80 -13.50 -4.20
CA ILE A 139 -11.46 -12.62 -5.33
C ILE A 139 -12.48 -11.48 -5.44
N LEU A 140 -13.78 -11.79 -5.40
CA LEU A 140 -14.85 -10.78 -5.48
C LEU A 140 -14.75 -9.80 -4.31
N LYS A 141 -14.64 -10.31 -3.08
CA LYS A 141 -14.51 -9.48 -1.88
C LYS A 141 -13.30 -8.56 -1.96
N SER A 142 -12.16 -9.08 -2.42
CA SER A 142 -10.92 -8.29 -2.58
C SER A 142 -11.08 -7.19 -3.63
N TYR A 143 -11.78 -7.47 -4.73
CA TYR A 143 -12.05 -6.50 -5.78
C TYR A 143 -12.99 -5.38 -5.33
N GLU A 144 -14.07 -5.72 -4.62
CA GLU A 144 -15.01 -4.74 -4.04
C GLU A 144 -14.30 -3.83 -3.03
N MET A 145 -13.51 -4.44 -2.15
CA MET A 145 -12.68 -3.74 -1.16
C MET A 145 -11.69 -2.77 -1.81
N MET A 146 -11.02 -3.22 -2.87
CA MET A 146 -10.11 -2.39 -3.66
C MET A 146 -10.82 -1.19 -4.29
N ASN A 147 -11.97 -1.42 -4.93
CA ASN A 147 -12.76 -0.37 -5.56
C ASN A 147 -13.28 0.67 -4.55
N ALA A 148 -13.76 0.21 -3.39
CA ALA A 148 -14.16 1.09 -2.30
C ALA A 148 -12.98 1.93 -1.79
N GLY A 149 -11.83 1.29 -1.57
CA GLY A 149 -10.60 1.99 -1.17
C GLY A 149 -10.22 3.08 -2.18
N LEU A 150 -10.17 2.76 -3.47
CA LEU A 150 -9.80 3.71 -4.52
C LEU A 150 -10.79 4.87 -4.71
N ALA A 151 -12.06 4.69 -4.36
CA ALA A 151 -13.06 5.77 -4.44
C ALA A 151 -12.83 6.89 -3.40
N GLU A 152 -12.07 6.60 -2.33
CA GLU A 152 -11.84 7.52 -1.21
C GLU A 152 -10.45 8.18 -1.26
N VAL A 153 -9.93 8.48 -2.45
CA VAL A 153 -8.66 9.23 -2.54
C VAL A 153 -8.86 10.65 -2.02
N ASN A 154 -8.05 11.04 -1.03
CA ASN A 154 -8.06 12.40 -0.51
C ASN A 154 -7.53 13.37 -1.59
N PRO A 155 -8.25 14.46 -1.93
CA PRO A 155 -7.79 15.43 -2.93
C PRO A 155 -6.45 16.08 -2.61
N THR A 156 -6.12 16.24 -1.33
CA THR A 156 -4.82 16.79 -0.87
C THR A 156 -3.69 15.82 -1.20
N ASP A 157 -3.89 14.54 -0.91
CA ASP A 157 -2.93 13.48 -1.23
C ASP A 157 -2.74 13.41 -2.76
N ALA A 158 -3.83 13.48 -3.53
CA ALA A 158 -3.78 13.49 -4.99
C ALA A 158 -2.99 14.69 -5.54
N SER A 159 -3.18 15.88 -4.97
CA SER A 159 -2.44 17.08 -5.36
C SER A 159 -0.95 16.98 -5.04
N LEU A 160 -0.60 16.43 -3.88
CA LEU A 160 0.79 16.24 -3.47
C LEU A 160 1.49 15.19 -4.33
N VAL A 161 0.89 14.03 -4.55
CA VAL A 161 1.46 13.00 -5.44
C VAL A 161 1.69 13.58 -6.82
N ARG A 162 0.75 14.35 -7.37
CA ARG A 162 0.93 15.05 -8.66
C ARG A 162 2.11 16.03 -8.63
N LYS A 163 2.28 16.79 -7.55
CA LYS A 163 3.42 17.72 -7.37
C LYS A 163 4.77 17.00 -7.38
N TYR A 164 4.82 15.80 -6.80
CA TYR A 164 6.04 15.00 -6.66
C TYR A 164 6.20 13.92 -7.74
N GLN A 165 5.31 13.86 -8.74
CA GLN A 165 5.22 12.77 -9.72
C GLN A 165 6.56 12.49 -10.41
N GLN A 166 7.25 13.53 -10.89
CA GLN A 166 8.55 13.37 -11.58
C GLN A 166 9.61 12.69 -10.70
N GLN A 167 9.57 12.89 -9.37
CA GLN A 167 10.52 12.26 -8.46
C GLN A 167 10.12 10.81 -8.15
N LEU A 168 8.82 10.52 -8.16
CA LEU A 168 8.30 9.16 -8.01
C LEU A 168 8.62 8.30 -9.24
N ASP A 169 8.46 8.86 -10.45
CA ASP A 169 8.72 8.15 -11.72
C ASP A 169 10.19 7.72 -11.88
N VAL A 170 11.13 8.39 -11.19
CA VAL A 170 12.57 8.07 -11.23
C VAL A 170 12.94 6.99 -10.20
N MET A 171 12.04 6.66 -9.27
CA MET A 171 12.24 5.65 -8.24
C MET A 171 11.67 4.26 -8.61
N GLU A 172 10.79 4.19 -9.61
CA GLU A 172 10.26 2.94 -10.19
C GLU A 172 11.23 2.31 -11.21
#